data_AF-A0AB74HFU0-F1
#
_entry.id   AF-A0AB74HFU0-F1
#
_cell.length_a   1.000
_cell.length_b   1.000
_cell.length_c   1.000
_cell.angle_alpha   90.00
_cell.angle_beta   90.00
_cell.angle_gamma   90.00
#
_symmetry.space_group_name_H-M   'P 1'
#
loop_
_entity.id
_entity.type
_entity.pdbx_description
1 polymer ?
#
loop_
_entity_poly.entity_id
_entity_poly.type
_entity_poly.pdbx_seq_one_letter_code
_entity_poly.pdbx_strand_id
1 'polypeptide(L)'
;MKMFRHLSSVFAIATIAPLALAATLAATPAIAQADQLPNPDWVALLSDYEKNYWQAPTDAEHGGKVLDADTMKLDEDLAVAINHKAAENLDKDGLNAQRKRALVDSDLQAEETMPDALGPVLGKYMSEGLKSEKLNAVADIFSFNVASTYASKRAAMHPRPYLNRAESSYGGTNDLAGLPATLDIKQSPSWLEHVPGYSNLQKNSSYPSGHTTGAYSWGIALAGMIPELAPQIMARTSEAGNNRIVLGVHYPLDIMGGRIGASAQNGQYWHNEFASSIVPASRQLRDYLVSRCAADGHGTTLVACIANTKASGSGGYTNDFLDPVATEPVADQASAVRVYTARLTYTFPQDTAQSGADFVAPRGAADVLRLAYPELHADQRNAILKATALDSGYPLWQSSDGWQRINWAKALCARVTLDKHGDVAKVETADQVALAGPSVVNAQYIDAGNHPASDSLAGENSAIAAGPDLATLHAVQRPALISVAIGTAVIAIIGGIRTVRRKSKNQLQQ
;
A
#
# COMPACT_ATOMS: atom_id res chain seq x y z
N MET A 1 -4.06 42.09 -32.90
CA MET A 1 -3.78 42.85 -34.15
C MET A 1 -2.80 42.05 -35.00
N LYS A 2 -3.21 41.71 -36.23
CA LYS A 2 -2.46 41.46 -37.50
C LYS A 2 -1.04 40.86 -37.39
N MET A 3 -0.81 39.61 -37.82
CA MET A 3 -0.65 39.12 -39.21
C MET A 3 0.63 39.57 -39.95
N PHE A 4 1.44 38.54 -40.29
CA PHE A 4 2.19 38.26 -41.53
C PHE A 4 3.09 39.33 -42.18
N ARG A 5 4.34 38.92 -42.48
CA ARG A 5 4.88 38.64 -43.84
C ARG A 5 6.41 38.55 -43.80
N HIS A 6 7.00 37.50 -44.38
CA HIS A 6 7.58 37.57 -45.73
C HIS A 6 8.26 36.26 -46.15
N LEU A 7 8.08 35.96 -47.43
CA LEU A 7 8.56 34.82 -48.20
C LEU A 7 9.82 35.21 -49.00
N SER A 8 10.66 34.19 -49.20
CA SER A 8 11.53 33.94 -50.37
C SER A 8 12.91 34.62 -50.49
N SER A 9 13.96 33.79 -50.60
CA SER A 9 14.98 33.81 -51.67
C SER A 9 15.88 32.56 -51.61
N VAL A 10 15.76 31.63 -52.58
CA VAL A 10 16.74 31.26 -53.62
C VAL A 10 18.07 30.66 -53.12
N PHE A 11 18.35 29.38 -53.45
CA PHE A 11 19.64 28.97 -54.05
C PHE A 11 19.52 27.61 -54.77
N ALA A 12 20.23 27.51 -55.89
CA ALA A 12 20.15 26.45 -56.89
C ALA A 12 21.06 25.25 -56.61
N ILE A 13 20.50 24.08 -56.94
CA ILE A 13 21.05 22.79 -57.42
C ILE A 13 22.57 22.59 -57.38
N ALA A 14 22.99 21.56 -56.64
CA ALA A 14 24.11 20.69 -57.00
C ALA A 14 23.69 19.23 -56.77
N THR A 15 23.44 18.50 -57.86
CA THR A 15 23.15 17.07 -57.87
C THR A 15 24.43 16.29 -57.58
N ILE A 16 24.55 15.76 -56.36
CA ILE A 16 25.51 14.69 -56.03
C ILE A 16 24.66 13.46 -55.76
N ALA A 17 24.75 12.46 -56.62
CA ALA A 17 24.13 11.16 -56.40
C ALA A 17 24.95 10.37 -55.36
N PRO A 18 24.38 10.00 -54.20
CA PRO A 18 25.02 9.03 -53.31
C PRO A 18 24.45 7.64 -53.60
N LEU A 19 25.35 6.67 -53.70
CA LEU A 19 25.04 5.26 -53.77
C LEU A 19 24.02 4.87 -52.69
N ALA A 20 22.94 4.20 -53.09
CA ALA A 20 21.99 3.58 -52.18
C ALA A 20 22.67 2.40 -51.48
N LEU A 21 23.26 2.65 -50.31
CA LEU A 21 23.53 1.61 -49.34
C LEU A 21 22.20 1.33 -48.63
N ALA A 22 21.53 0.24 -49.01
CA ALA A 22 20.33 -0.23 -48.33
C ALA A 22 20.71 -0.69 -46.91
N ALA A 23 20.74 0.25 -45.97
CA ALA A 23 20.66 -0.08 -44.57
C ALA A 23 19.26 -0.64 -44.33
N THR A 24 19.17 -1.94 -44.10
CA THR A 24 17.99 -2.53 -43.45
C THR A 24 17.86 -1.86 -42.09
N LEU A 25 17.04 -0.82 -42.01
CA LEU A 25 16.48 -0.34 -40.76
C LEU A 25 15.69 -1.52 -40.19
N ALA A 26 16.33 -2.31 -39.32
CA ALA A 26 15.59 -3.11 -38.38
C ALA A 26 14.70 -2.11 -37.64
N ALA A 27 13.39 -2.18 -37.89
CA ALA A 27 12.42 -1.45 -37.11
C ALA A 27 12.66 -1.89 -35.66
N THR A 28 13.30 -1.04 -34.86
CA THR A 28 13.18 -1.10 -33.41
C THR A 28 11.69 -1.17 -33.14
N PRO A 29 11.18 -2.24 -32.49
CA PRO A 29 9.77 -2.28 -32.16
C PRO A 29 9.49 -1.00 -31.36
N ALA A 30 8.45 -0.26 -31.78
CA ALA A 30 7.95 0.83 -30.96
C ALA A 30 7.65 0.21 -29.60
N ILE A 31 8.41 0.59 -28.58
CA ILE A 31 8.07 0.27 -27.20
C ILE A 31 6.68 0.88 -27.01
N ALA A 32 5.67 0.02 -26.90
CA ALA A 32 4.32 0.48 -26.64
C ALA A 32 4.38 1.23 -25.32
N GLN A 33 4.16 2.55 -25.35
CA GLN A 33 4.09 3.38 -24.16
C GLN A 33 3.05 2.73 -23.23
N ALA A 34 3.48 2.34 -22.03
CA ALA A 34 2.62 1.67 -21.05
C ALA A 34 1.33 2.49 -20.85
N ASP A 35 0.17 1.82 -20.84
CA ASP A 35 -1.11 2.48 -20.60
C ASP A 35 -1.11 3.10 -19.21
N GLN A 36 -1.11 4.43 -19.12
CA GLN A 36 -1.05 5.15 -17.85
C GLN A 36 -2.46 5.29 -17.28
N LEU A 37 -2.63 4.97 -15.99
CA LEU A 37 -3.88 5.19 -15.29
C LEU A 37 -4.11 6.68 -15.00
N PRO A 38 -5.31 7.21 -15.26
CA PRO A 38 -5.66 8.56 -14.81
C PRO A 38 -5.71 8.60 -13.28
N ASN A 39 -5.58 9.80 -12.71
CA ASN A 39 -5.86 9.99 -11.30
C ASN A 39 -7.29 9.51 -10.98
N PRO A 40 -7.49 8.79 -9.86
CA PRO A 40 -8.82 8.34 -9.48
C PRO A 40 -9.80 9.51 -9.31
N ASP A 41 -11.07 9.30 -9.64
CA ASP A 41 -12.13 10.27 -9.35
C ASP A 41 -12.62 10.06 -7.92
N TRP A 42 -12.04 10.82 -6.98
CA TRP A 42 -12.36 10.69 -5.56
C TRP A 42 -13.78 11.13 -5.22
N VAL A 43 -14.38 12.04 -5.99
CA VAL A 43 -15.76 12.47 -5.75
C VAL A 43 -16.69 11.31 -6.12
N ALA A 44 -16.47 10.67 -7.26
CA ALA A 44 -17.23 9.48 -7.65
C ALA A 44 -17.03 8.32 -6.67
N LEU A 45 -15.77 7.99 -6.35
CA LEU A 45 -15.43 6.85 -5.49
C LEU A 45 -16.01 6.93 -4.08
N LEU A 46 -16.15 8.16 -3.56
CA LEU A 46 -16.59 8.40 -2.18
C LEU A 46 -18.07 8.81 -2.08
N SER A 47 -18.77 8.87 -3.22
CA SER A 47 -20.12 9.42 -3.34
C SER A 47 -21.22 8.67 -2.58
N ASP A 48 -20.99 7.43 -2.14
CA ASP A 48 -21.92 6.73 -1.25
C ASP A 48 -22.20 7.53 0.02
N TYR A 49 -21.21 8.32 0.50
CA TYR A 49 -21.40 9.14 1.69
C TYR A 49 -22.47 10.20 1.49
N GLU A 50 -22.33 10.98 0.41
CA GLU A 50 -23.26 12.05 0.08
C GLU A 50 -24.64 11.55 -0.37
N LYS A 51 -24.69 10.32 -0.91
CA LYS A 51 -25.93 9.70 -1.38
C LYS A 51 -26.74 9.07 -0.25
N ASN A 52 -26.08 8.43 0.71
CA ASN A 52 -26.74 7.52 1.64
C ASN A 52 -26.77 8.03 3.08
N TYR A 53 -25.80 8.86 3.51
CA TYR A 53 -25.64 9.22 4.93
C TYR A 53 -25.79 10.71 5.20
N TRP A 54 -25.26 11.56 4.33
CA TRP A 54 -25.23 13.01 4.56
C TRP A 54 -25.42 13.82 3.27
N GLN A 55 -26.47 14.62 3.20
CA GLN A 55 -26.63 15.62 2.15
C GLN A 55 -25.92 16.91 2.55
N ALA A 56 -25.03 17.40 1.68
CA ALA A 56 -24.32 18.65 1.92
C ALA A 56 -25.23 19.89 1.81
N PRO A 57 -24.94 20.96 2.58
CA PRO A 57 -25.63 22.24 2.43
C PRO A 57 -25.34 22.87 1.06
N THR A 58 -26.28 23.65 0.51
CA THR A 58 -26.06 24.41 -0.73
C THR A 58 -25.94 25.91 -0.50
N ASP A 59 -26.60 26.42 0.55
CA ASP A 59 -26.59 27.82 0.94
C ASP A 59 -27.06 27.97 2.42
N ALA A 60 -27.34 29.20 2.86
CA ALA A 60 -27.77 29.46 4.24
C ALA A 60 -29.23 29.03 4.53
N GLU A 61 -30.10 28.97 3.52
CA GLU A 61 -31.50 28.54 3.66
C GLU A 61 -31.62 27.01 3.56
N HIS A 62 -30.69 26.38 2.84
CA HIS A 62 -30.63 24.94 2.61
C HIS A 62 -29.38 24.34 3.26
N GLY A 63 -29.46 24.10 4.57
CA GLY A 63 -28.41 23.45 5.34
C GLY A 63 -28.23 21.98 4.97
N GLY A 64 -27.20 21.35 5.56
CA GLY A 64 -26.92 19.94 5.38
C GLY A 64 -27.95 19.08 6.11
N LYS A 65 -28.08 17.82 5.71
CA LYS A 65 -29.12 16.93 6.21
C LYS A 65 -28.61 15.51 6.40
N VAL A 66 -28.91 14.92 7.55
CA VAL A 66 -28.71 13.49 7.82
C VAL A 66 -29.72 12.68 7.01
N LEU A 67 -29.24 11.72 6.21
CA LEU A 67 -30.05 10.86 5.34
C LEU A 67 -30.34 9.50 5.97
N ASP A 68 -29.42 9.00 6.78
CA ASP A 68 -29.54 7.76 7.56
C ASP A 68 -29.14 8.03 9.00
N ALA A 69 -30.14 8.19 9.87
CA ALA A 69 -29.93 8.54 11.27
C ALA A 69 -29.28 7.41 12.08
N ASP A 70 -29.52 6.15 11.74
CA ASP A 70 -28.99 5.01 12.50
C ASP A 70 -27.49 4.85 12.22
N THR A 71 -27.10 4.91 10.94
CA THR A 71 -25.68 4.85 10.56
C THR A 71 -24.92 6.06 11.09
N MET A 72 -25.46 7.28 10.92
CA MET A 72 -24.79 8.49 11.41
C MET A 72 -24.72 8.53 12.93
N LYS A 73 -25.74 8.02 13.65
CA LYS A 73 -25.67 7.86 15.10
C LYS A 73 -24.53 6.94 15.52
N LEU A 74 -24.37 5.79 14.86
CA LEU A 74 -23.28 4.87 15.18
C LEU A 74 -21.90 5.50 14.90
N ASP A 75 -21.76 6.24 13.79
CA ASP A 75 -20.54 6.98 13.43
C ASP A 75 -20.15 7.98 14.54
N GLU A 76 -21.13 8.72 15.04
CA GLU A 76 -20.98 9.69 16.14
C GLU A 76 -20.66 9.03 17.48
N ASP A 77 -21.41 8.00 17.86
CA ASP A 77 -21.25 7.28 19.12
C ASP A 77 -19.86 6.62 19.19
N LEU A 78 -19.41 6.02 18.09
CA LEU A 78 -18.05 5.46 17.99
C LEU A 78 -16.98 6.55 18.09
N ALA A 79 -17.18 7.69 17.44
CA ALA A 79 -16.24 8.80 17.54
C ALA A 79 -16.07 9.29 18.98
N VAL A 80 -17.18 9.46 19.70
CA VAL A 80 -17.19 9.83 21.12
C VAL A 80 -16.55 8.74 21.96
N ALA A 81 -16.92 7.47 21.76
CA ALA A 81 -16.43 6.36 22.56
C ALA A 81 -14.91 6.16 22.43
N ILE A 82 -14.37 6.21 21.21
CA ILE A 82 -12.92 6.10 20.95
C ILE A 82 -12.17 7.30 21.57
N ASN A 83 -12.66 8.52 21.36
CA ASN A 83 -12.09 9.72 21.96
C ASN A 83 -12.09 9.66 23.50
N HIS A 84 -13.17 9.17 24.10
CA HIS A 84 -13.30 9.00 25.54
C HIS A 84 -12.34 7.95 26.09
N LYS A 85 -12.21 6.80 25.42
CA LYS A 85 -11.26 5.76 25.80
C LYS A 85 -9.82 6.28 25.82
N ALA A 86 -9.45 7.04 24.79
CA ALA A 86 -8.14 7.68 24.76
C ALA A 86 -7.96 8.82 25.79
N ALA A 87 -9.05 9.30 26.39
CA ALA A 87 -9.06 10.30 27.45
C ALA A 87 -9.07 9.70 28.87
N GLU A 88 -8.94 8.38 29.01
CA GLU A 88 -8.82 7.73 30.31
C GLU A 88 -7.37 7.79 30.83
N ASN A 89 -7.20 7.76 32.16
CA ASN A 89 -5.90 7.69 32.84
C ASN A 89 -4.90 8.77 32.41
N LEU A 90 -5.38 10.01 32.26
CA LEU A 90 -4.55 11.15 31.87
C LEU A 90 -3.62 11.59 33.01
N ASP A 91 -2.43 12.03 32.65
CA ASP A 91 -1.52 12.75 33.53
C ASP A 91 -2.06 14.15 33.86
N LYS A 92 -1.34 14.89 34.72
CA LYS A 92 -1.72 16.24 35.15
C LYS A 92 -1.81 17.25 33.99
N ASP A 93 -1.22 16.94 32.84
CA ASP A 93 -1.19 17.79 31.65
C ASP A 93 -2.28 17.36 30.65
N GLY A 94 -3.17 16.43 31.01
CA GLY A 94 -4.28 15.98 30.17
C GLY A 94 -3.86 15.01 29.06
N LEU A 95 -2.71 14.35 29.21
CA LEU A 95 -2.12 13.47 28.20
C LEU A 95 -1.89 12.05 28.75
N ASN A 96 -1.77 11.09 27.84
CA ASN A 96 -1.29 9.73 28.12
C ASN A 96 -0.49 9.27 26.89
N ALA A 97 -0.01 8.02 26.89
CA ALA A 97 0.75 7.49 25.75
C ALA A 97 -0.03 7.55 24.43
N GLN A 98 -1.33 7.22 24.46
CA GLN A 98 -2.17 7.21 23.26
C GLN A 98 -2.37 8.61 22.67
N ARG A 99 -2.69 9.62 23.50
CA ARG A 99 -2.85 11.00 23.04
C ARG A 99 -1.55 11.58 22.50
N LYS A 100 -0.42 11.28 23.15
CA LYS A 100 0.91 11.71 22.66
C LYS A 100 1.20 11.12 21.28
N ARG A 101 0.96 9.82 21.11
CA ARG A 101 1.05 9.14 19.81
C ARG A 101 0.12 9.75 18.77
N ALA A 102 -1.12 10.04 19.13
CA ALA A 102 -2.10 10.64 18.22
C ALA A 102 -1.72 12.07 17.79
N LEU A 103 -1.05 12.83 18.66
CA LEU A 103 -0.49 14.14 18.35
C LEU A 103 0.69 14.03 17.38
N VAL A 104 1.62 13.10 17.58
CA VAL A 104 2.71 12.82 16.61
C VAL A 104 2.12 12.45 15.23
N ASP A 105 1.10 11.60 15.20
CA ASP A 105 0.41 11.23 13.95
C ASP A 105 -0.37 12.38 13.31
N SER A 106 -0.72 13.39 14.10
CA SER A 106 -1.41 14.60 13.63
C SER A 106 -0.53 15.43 12.70
N ASP A 107 0.78 15.41 12.94
CA ASP A 107 1.71 16.24 12.19
C ASP A 107 2.01 15.67 10.81
N LEU A 108 1.77 14.36 10.61
CA LEU A 108 2.13 13.62 9.41
C LEU A 108 3.57 13.92 8.99
N GLN A 109 4.51 13.47 9.81
CA GLN A 109 5.94 13.54 9.51
C GLN A 109 6.45 12.13 9.22
N ALA A 110 7.05 11.97 8.03
CA ALA A 110 7.54 10.70 7.50
C ALA A 110 8.44 9.97 8.49
N GLU A 111 9.31 10.72 9.17
CA GLU A 111 10.33 10.27 10.08
C GLU A 111 9.82 9.93 11.50
N GLU A 112 8.55 10.19 11.79
CA GLU A 112 7.95 9.95 13.12
C GLU A 112 6.72 9.04 13.07
N THR A 113 5.82 9.25 12.11
CA THR A 113 4.51 8.57 12.05
C THR A 113 4.63 7.08 11.72
N MET A 114 5.41 6.72 10.68
CA MET A 114 5.47 5.36 10.16
C MET A 114 6.63 4.47 10.60
N PRO A 115 7.81 4.97 11.03
CA PRO A 115 8.93 4.07 11.29
C PRO A 115 8.65 3.01 12.36
N ASP A 116 7.88 3.32 13.41
CA ASP A 116 7.58 2.36 14.47
C ASP A 116 6.66 1.20 14.05
N ALA A 117 6.07 1.27 12.85
CA ALA A 117 5.45 0.13 12.17
C ALA A 117 6.40 -1.07 12.00
N LEU A 118 7.71 -0.81 11.93
CA LEU A 118 8.74 -1.84 11.76
C LEU A 118 9.29 -2.35 13.10
N GLY A 119 8.73 -1.91 14.23
CA GLY A 119 9.22 -2.20 15.57
C GLY A 119 10.42 -1.35 15.99
N PRO A 120 10.90 -1.50 17.24
CA PRO A 120 11.91 -0.64 17.85
C PRO A 120 13.27 -0.62 17.15
N VAL A 121 13.67 -1.71 16.48
CA VAL A 121 15.00 -1.81 15.84
C VAL A 121 14.96 -1.28 14.41
N LEU A 122 14.20 -1.92 13.51
CA LEU A 122 14.10 -1.51 12.11
C LEU A 122 13.45 -0.12 11.98
N GLY A 123 12.51 0.21 12.85
CA GLY A 123 11.88 1.53 12.87
C GLY A 123 12.85 2.65 13.25
N LYS A 124 13.73 2.41 14.22
CA LYS A 124 14.82 3.34 14.53
C LYS A 124 15.71 3.57 13.31
N TYR A 125 16.09 2.52 12.60
CA TYR A 125 16.90 2.65 11.39
C TYR A 125 16.19 3.47 10.32
N MET A 126 14.92 3.19 10.04
CA MET A 126 14.14 3.95 9.06
C MET A 126 14.03 5.43 9.45
N SER A 127 13.71 5.75 10.70
CA SER A 127 13.64 7.13 11.19
C SER A 127 14.98 7.87 11.02
N GLU A 128 16.10 7.24 11.40
CA GLU A 128 17.44 7.82 11.21
C GLU A 128 17.81 7.97 9.73
N GLY A 129 17.41 7.02 8.88
CA GLY A 129 17.62 7.06 7.44
C GLY A 129 16.88 8.22 6.77
N LEU A 130 15.64 8.48 7.19
CA LEU A 130 14.86 9.63 6.72
C LEU A 130 15.46 10.95 7.22
N LYS A 131 15.76 11.06 8.52
CA LYS A 131 16.37 12.27 9.15
C LYS A 131 17.74 12.62 8.59
N SER A 132 18.49 11.64 8.10
CA SER A 132 19.82 11.83 7.52
C SER A 132 19.81 11.85 5.98
N GLU A 133 18.64 11.94 5.36
CA GLU A 133 18.48 12.02 3.89
C GLU A 133 19.08 10.81 3.13
N LYS A 134 19.25 9.68 3.82
CA LYS A 134 19.74 8.42 3.22
C LYS A 134 18.61 7.60 2.60
N LEU A 135 17.36 7.97 2.89
CA LEU A 135 16.13 7.36 2.38
C LEU A 135 15.32 8.34 1.51
N ASN A 136 15.97 9.19 0.71
CA ASN A 136 15.28 10.22 -0.09
C ASN A 136 14.28 9.65 -1.10
N ALA A 137 14.54 8.50 -1.72
CA ALA A 137 13.55 7.90 -2.62
C ALA A 137 12.30 7.44 -1.84
N VAL A 138 12.46 6.97 -0.60
CA VAL A 138 11.33 6.67 0.29
C VAL A 138 10.62 7.97 0.72
N ALA A 139 11.36 9.03 1.02
CA ALA A 139 10.80 10.33 1.36
C ALA A 139 10.02 10.93 0.17
N ASP A 140 10.47 10.73 -1.06
CA ASP A 140 9.76 11.11 -2.29
C ASP A 140 8.45 10.32 -2.44
N ILE A 141 8.46 9.02 -2.10
CA ILE A 141 7.22 8.23 -2.01
C ILE A 141 6.30 8.77 -0.92
N PHE A 142 6.81 9.22 0.23
CA PHE A 142 5.92 9.80 1.25
C PHE A 142 5.48 11.22 0.88
N SER A 143 6.22 11.89 0.00
CA SER A 143 5.89 13.24 -0.48
C SER A 143 5.12 13.23 -1.80
N PHE A 144 4.89 12.07 -2.43
CA PHE A 144 4.23 12.02 -3.74
C PHE A 144 2.85 12.66 -3.63
N ASN A 145 2.41 13.27 -4.74
CA ASN A 145 1.16 14.03 -4.78
C ASN A 145 -0.05 13.10 -4.60
N VAL A 146 -0.40 12.79 -3.36
CA VAL A 146 -1.67 12.18 -3.03
C VAL A 146 -2.74 13.15 -3.48
N ALA A 147 -3.63 12.71 -4.40
CA ALA A 147 -4.68 13.58 -4.91
C ALA A 147 -5.43 14.27 -3.76
N SER A 148 -5.58 15.58 -3.87
CA SER A 148 -6.13 16.39 -2.79
C SER A 148 -7.56 15.99 -2.46
N THR A 149 -7.83 15.74 -1.18
CA THR A 149 -9.20 15.50 -0.67
C THR A 149 -10.13 16.71 -0.80
N TYR A 150 -9.63 17.86 -1.28
CA TYR A 150 -10.36 19.12 -1.37
C TYR A 150 -11.69 19.01 -2.12
N ALA A 151 -11.72 18.33 -3.27
CA ALA A 151 -12.94 18.20 -4.07
C ALA A 151 -14.02 17.40 -3.33
N SER A 152 -13.68 16.24 -2.77
CA SER A 152 -14.62 15.44 -1.97
C SER A 152 -15.03 16.15 -0.68
N LYS A 153 -14.12 16.90 -0.05
CA LYS A 153 -14.44 17.75 1.11
C LYS A 153 -15.47 18.83 0.78
N ARG A 154 -15.33 19.45 -0.40
CA ARG A 154 -16.28 20.43 -0.93
C ARG A 154 -17.62 19.81 -1.31
N ALA A 155 -17.63 18.54 -1.72
CA ALA A 155 -18.85 17.81 -2.02
C ALA A 155 -19.63 17.46 -0.74
N ALA A 156 -18.96 17.02 0.32
CA ALA A 156 -19.62 16.61 1.56
C ALA A 156 -19.93 17.76 2.54
N MET A 157 -19.00 18.69 2.77
CA MET A 157 -19.15 19.81 3.72
C MET A 157 -19.70 19.43 5.12
N HIS A 158 -19.43 18.20 5.58
CA HIS A 158 -19.89 17.68 6.86
C HIS A 158 -19.09 18.29 8.04
N PRO A 159 -19.73 18.84 9.09
CA PRO A 159 -19.05 19.42 10.24
C PRO A 159 -18.27 18.39 11.07
N ARG A 160 -17.16 18.83 11.68
CA ARG A 160 -16.30 17.98 12.52
C ARG A 160 -16.94 17.66 13.87
N PRO A 161 -16.52 16.57 14.54
CA PRO A 161 -17.13 16.13 15.80
C PRO A 161 -17.12 17.17 16.93
N TYR A 162 -16.06 17.97 17.03
CA TYR A 162 -15.88 18.96 18.10
C TYR A 162 -16.59 20.30 17.87
N LEU A 163 -17.32 20.47 16.76
CA LEU A 163 -18.03 21.70 16.41
C LEU A 163 -19.52 21.60 16.76
N ASN A 164 -20.20 22.76 16.80
CA ASN A 164 -21.66 22.78 16.74
C ASN A 164 -22.11 22.39 15.33
N ARG A 165 -22.75 21.23 15.20
CA ARG A 165 -23.15 20.62 13.94
C ARG A 165 -24.54 21.08 13.50
N ALA A 166 -25.29 21.77 14.35
CA ALA A 166 -26.53 22.41 13.94
C ALA A 166 -26.27 23.58 12.98
N GLU A 167 -25.05 24.14 12.98
CA GLU A 167 -24.65 25.22 12.08
C GLU A 167 -24.07 24.65 10.78
N SER A 168 -24.60 25.10 9.64
CA SER A 168 -24.08 24.73 8.33
C SER A 168 -22.81 25.51 7.98
N SER A 169 -22.00 24.98 7.06
CA SER A 169 -20.82 25.67 6.54
C SER A 169 -21.11 27.04 5.90
N TYR A 170 -22.38 27.33 5.57
CA TYR A 170 -22.85 28.61 5.03
C TYR A 170 -23.52 29.51 6.08
N GLY A 171 -23.49 29.15 7.37
CA GLY A 171 -24.16 29.89 8.44
C GLY A 171 -25.67 29.65 8.52
N GLY A 172 -26.16 28.60 7.85
CA GLY A 172 -27.55 28.12 7.94
C GLY A 172 -27.73 27.08 9.06
N THR A 173 -28.88 26.41 9.06
CA THR A 173 -29.19 25.33 10.02
C THR A 173 -29.18 23.97 9.33
N ASN A 174 -28.43 23.00 9.87
CA ASN A 174 -28.46 21.62 9.40
C ASN A 174 -29.65 20.85 10.02
N ASP A 175 -30.27 19.97 9.23
CA ASP A 175 -31.24 18.97 9.70
C ASP A 175 -30.51 17.72 10.18
N LEU A 176 -30.34 17.60 11.50
CA LEU A 176 -29.63 16.49 12.13
C LEU A 176 -30.52 15.25 12.36
N ALA A 177 -31.76 15.22 11.88
CA ALA A 177 -32.68 14.09 12.06
C ALA A 177 -32.84 13.62 13.52
N GLY A 178 -32.79 14.56 14.47
CA GLY A 178 -32.89 14.28 15.92
C GLY A 178 -31.57 13.92 16.61
N LEU A 179 -30.45 13.85 15.88
CA LEU A 179 -29.12 13.68 16.46
C LEU A 179 -28.64 14.96 17.17
N PRO A 180 -27.76 14.85 18.18
CA PRO A 180 -27.36 15.98 19.00
C PRO A 180 -26.58 17.03 18.20
N ALA A 181 -26.84 18.32 18.47
CA ALA A 181 -26.12 19.42 17.84
C ALA A 181 -24.61 19.41 18.16
N THR A 182 -24.25 19.00 19.38
CA THR A 182 -22.87 18.94 19.87
C THR A 182 -22.56 17.55 20.40
N LEU A 183 -21.35 17.05 20.15
CA LEU A 183 -20.85 15.81 20.73
C LEU A 183 -19.95 16.11 21.92
N ASP A 184 -19.94 15.23 22.92
CA ASP A 184 -19.07 15.34 24.10
C ASP A 184 -17.61 14.95 23.76
N ILE A 185 -16.96 15.74 22.92
CA ILE A 185 -15.57 15.49 22.52
C ILE A 185 -14.61 16.07 23.55
N LYS A 186 -13.78 15.20 24.14
CA LYS A 186 -12.69 15.57 25.04
C LYS A 186 -11.49 16.01 24.20
N GLN A 187 -11.41 17.31 23.93
CA GLN A 187 -10.28 17.87 23.19
C GLN A 187 -8.94 17.58 23.90
N SER A 188 -7.91 17.23 23.14
CA SER A 188 -6.55 17.02 23.65
C SER A 188 -5.82 18.36 23.71
N PRO A 189 -5.02 18.64 24.76
CA PRO A 189 -4.03 19.71 24.69
C PRO A 189 -2.92 19.34 23.69
N SER A 190 -2.14 20.34 23.28
CA SER A 190 -0.89 20.13 22.54
C SER A 190 0.19 19.49 23.43
N TRP A 191 1.15 18.83 22.80
CA TRP A 191 2.31 18.25 23.49
C TRP A 191 3.58 18.60 22.73
N LEU A 192 4.43 19.42 23.33
CA LEU A 192 5.59 20.01 22.66
C LEU A 192 5.15 20.76 21.37
N GLU A 193 5.79 20.49 20.24
CA GLU A 193 5.45 21.00 18.91
C GLU A 193 4.18 20.37 18.31
N HIS A 194 3.75 19.21 18.81
CA HIS A 194 2.66 18.44 18.21
C HIS A 194 1.29 18.99 18.62
N VAL A 195 0.49 19.36 17.62
CA VAL A 195 -0.80 20.05 17.84
C VAL A 195 -1.99 19.29 17.23
N PRO A 196 -3.15 19.28 17.90
CA PRO A 196 -4.35 18.58 17.42
C PRO A 196 -5.05 19.28 16.24
N GLY A 197 -4.74 20.57 16.01
CA GLY A 197 -5.22 21.32 14.84
C GLY A 197 -6.63 21.93 14.93
N TYR A 198 -7.28 21.94 16.11
CA TYR A 198 -8.68 22.39 16.26
C TYR A 198 -8.98 23.77 15.65
N SER A 199 -8.08 24.75 15.76
CA SER A 199 -8.26 26.11 15.22
C SER A 199 -8.24 26.16 13.69
N ASN A 200 -7.39 25.36 13.05
CA ASN A 200 -7.19 25.38 11.60
C ASN A 200 -8.24 24.53 10.86
N LEU A 201 -8.84 23.57 11.57
CA LEU A 201 -9.77 22.60 11.01
C LEU A 201 -11.24 23.06 11.04
N GLN A 202 -11.58 24.13 11.77
CA GLN A 202 -12.98 24.57 11.96
C GLN A 202 -13.71 24.91 10.66
N LYS A 203 -12.98 25.44 9.66
CA LYS A 203 -13.54 25.87 8.38
C LYS A 203 -13.50 24.79 7.29
N ASN A 204 -13.06 23.57 7.64
CA ASN A 204 -12.83 22.49 6.70
C ASN A 204 -13.73 21.30 7.01
N SER A 205 -14.39 20.79 5.96
CA SER A 205 -15.20 19.56 6.01
C SER A 205 -14.45 18.40 6.67
N SER A 206 -15.19 17.55 7.40
CA SER A 206 -14.68 16.33 8.02
C SER A 206 -14.46 15.23 6.96
N TYR A 207 -15.47 14.91 6.15
CA TYR A 207 -15.40 13.81 5.20
C TYR A 207 -14.71 14.20 3.87
N PRO A 208 -13.85 13.35 3.29
CA PRO A 208 -13.10 12.27 3.94
C PRO A 208 -11.90 12.82 4.74
N SER A 209 -11.28 12.01 5.60
CA SER A 209 -10.10 12.45 6.36
C SER A 209 -8.84 12.53 5.50
N GLY A 210 -8.35 13.75 5.22
CA GLY A 210 -7.10 13.97 4.51
C GLY A 210 -5.85 13.48 5.26
N HIS A 211 -5.85 13.54 6.59
CA HIS A 211 -4.73 13.00 7.37
C HIS A 211 -4.66 11.48 7.27
N THR A 212 -5.82 10.82 7.36
CA THR A 212 -5.93 9.38 7.13
C THR A 212 -5.46 9.01 5.74
N THR A 213 -5.86 9.78 4.73
CA THR A 213 -5.41 9.61 3.36
C THR A 213 -3.88 9.64 3.26
N GLY A 214 -3.21 10.62 3.88
CA GLY A 214 -1.74 10.67 3.92
C GLY A 214 -1.14 9.42 4.58
N ALA A 215 -1.60 9.09 5.79
CA ALA A 215 -1.11 7.93 6.53
C ALA A 215 -1.30 6.61 5.77
N TYR A 216 -2.48 6.38 5.18
CA TYR A 216 -2.72 5.18 4.37
C TYR A 216 -1.94 5.17 3.07
N SER A 217 -1.69 6.32 2.44
CA SER A 217 -0.85 6.38 1.26
C SER A 217 0.58 5.90 1.56
N TRP A 218 1.15 6.35 2.67
CA TRP A 218 2.48 5.93 3.14
C TRP A 218 2.51 4.48 3.59
N GLY A 219 1.51 4.09 4.37
CA GLY A 219 1.38 2.74 4.91
C GLY A 219 1.27 1.67 3.83
N ILE A 220 0.42 1.89 2.83
CA ILE A 220 0.25 0.95 1.70
C ILE A 220 1.54 0.86 0.89
N ALA A 221 2.18 1.99 0.59
CA ALA A 221 3.45 2.01 -0.13
C ALA A 221 4.56 1.28 0.67
N LEU A 222 4.69 1.56 1.97
CA LEU A 222 5.66 0.92 2.85
C LEU A 222 5.40 -0.59 2.97
N ALA A 223 4.15 -1.00 3.14
CA ALA A 223 3.75 -2.41 3.19
C ALA A 223 4.04 -3.13 1.87
N GLY A 224 3.88 -2.46 0.72
CA GLY A 224 4.27 -3.02 -0.56
C GLY A 224 5.79 -3.15 -0.74
N MET A 225 6.59 -2.22 -0.18
CA MET A 225 8.05 -2.27 -0.25
C MET A 225 8.68 -3.28 0.73
N ILE A 226 8.03 -3.54 1.87
CA ILE A 226 8.43 -4.54 2.88
C ILE A 226 7.24 -5.46 3.19
N PRO A 227 6.84 -6.33 2.24
CA PRO A 227 5.67 -7.18 2.41
C PRO A 227 5.81 -8.21 3.55
N GLU A 228 7.04 -8.51 3.98
CA GLU A 228 7.32 -9.37 5.14
C GLU A 228 6.75 -8.81 6.45
N LEU A 229 6.54 -7.48 6.53
CA LEU A 229 5.98 -6.78 7.68
C LEU A 229 4.65 -6.08 7.36
N ALA A 230 4.02 -6.39 6.21
CA ALA A 230 2.76 -5.77 5.81
C ALA A 230 1.65 -5.86 6.88
N PRO A 231 1.47 -6.96 7.64
CA PRO A 231 0.49 -7.00 8.72
C PRO A 231 0.71 -5.92 9.77
N GLN A 232 1.94 -5.78 10.27
CA GLN A 232 2.33 -4.78 11.27
C GLN A 232 2.18 -3.36 10.71
N ILE A 233 2.65 -3.15 9.49
CA ILE A 233 2.58 -1.85 8.82
C ILE A 233 1.14 -1.41 8.65
N MET A 234 0.27 -2.29 8.15
CA MET A 234 -1.13 -1.94 7.93
C MET A 234 -1.90 -1.76 9.25
N ALA A 235 -1.59 -2.54 10.29
CA ALA A 235 -2.16 -2.30 11.63
C ALA A 235 -1.78 -0.91 12.17
N ARG A 236 -0.49 -0.55 12.12
CA ARG A 236 0.00 0.78 12.52
C ARG A 236 -0.60 1.91 11.68
N THR A 237 -0.78 1.67 10.39
CA THR A 237 -1.42 2.59 9.45
C THR A 237 -2.88 2.85 9.82
N SER A 238 -3.63 1.79 10.15
CA SER A 238 -5.00 1.95 10.63
C SER A 238 -5.09 2.69 11.95
N GLU A 239 -4.08 2.53 12.81
CA GLU A 239 -3.98 3.29 14.06
C GLU A 239 -3.70 4.78 13.81
N ALA A 240 -2.84 5.13 12.84
CA ALA A 240 -2.62 6.53 12.47
C ALA A 240 -3.91 7.22 11.96
N GLY A 241 -4.74 6.49 11.21
CA GLY A 241 -6.09 6.94 10.86
C GLY A 241 -6.99 7.09 12.10
N ASN A 242 -7.05 6.06 12.94
CA ASN A 242 -7.85 6.06 14.17
C ASN A 242 -7.46 7.19 15.14
N ASN A 243 -6.18 7.59 15.13
CA ASN A 243 -5.68 8.67 15.96
C ASN A 243 -6.32 10.03 15.67
N ARG A 244 -6.95 10.19 14.50
CA ARG A 244 -7.77 11.37 14.21
C ARG A 244 -9.11 11.35 14.95
N ILE A 245 -9.63 10.17 15.26
CA ILE A 245 -10.80 9.98 16.14
C ILE A 245 -10.40 10.11 17.61
N VAL A 246 -9.22 9.59 17.99
CA VAL A 246 -8.64 9.82 19.33
C VAL A 246 -8.58 11.32 19.66
N LEU A 247 -8.15 12.15 18.70
CA LEU A 247 -8.14 13.60 18.85
C LEU A 247 -9.53 14.26 18.64
N GLY A 248 -10.56 13.50 18.31
CA GLY A 248 -11.94 13.99 18.18
C GLY A 248 -12.16 14.92 16.98
N VAL A 249 -11.33 14.81 15.93
CA VAL A 249 -11.40 15.69 14.75
C VAL A 249 -12.04 15.02 13.52
N HIS A 250 -12.30 13.71 13.58
CA HIS A 250 -12.87 12.91 12.50
C HIS A 250 -13.76 11.78 13.05
N TYR A 251 -14.66 11.29 12.19
CA TYR A 251 -15.52 10.14 12.45
C TYR A 251 -15.01 8.87 11.76
N PRO A 252 -15.40 7.66 12.20
CA PRO A 252 -15.11 6.40 11.51
C PRO A 252 -15.32 6.40 9.99
N LEU A 253 -16.46 6.90 9.48
CA LEU A 253 -16.72 6.99 8.03
C LEU A 253 -15.71 7.90 7.32
N ASP A 254 -15.22 8.97 7.97
CA ASP A 254 -14.15 9.81 7.41
C ASP A 254 -12.85 9.03 7.23
N ILE A 255 -12.53 8.13 8.18
CA ILE A 255 -11.32 7.29 8.13
C ILE A 255 -11.47 6.24 7.04
N MET A 256 -12.64 5.60 6.93
CA MET A 256 -12.94 4.66 5.85
C MET A 256 -12.82 5.33 4.47
N GLY A 257 -13.42 6.51 4.29
CA GLY A 257 -13.30 7.29 3.04
C GLY A 257 -11.85 7.69 2.74
N GLY A 258 -11.10 8.11 3.75
CA GLY A 258 -9.68 8.46 3.60
C GLY A 258 -8.81 7.28 3.13
N ARG A 259 -9.07 6.08 3.66
CA ARG A 259 -8.43 4.82 3.26
C ARG A 259 -8.78 4.41 1.82
N ILE A 260 -10.05 4.54 1.42
CA ILE A 260 -10.51 4.19 0.06
C ILE A 260 -9.74 5.01 -0.97
N GLY A 261 -9.71 6.33 -0.80
CA GLY A 261 -9.00 7.20 -1.73
C GLY A 261 -7.49 6.94 -1.75
N ALA A 262 -6.86 6.74 -0.59
CA ALA A 262 -5.43 6.40 -0.51
C ALA A 262 -5.09 5.07 -1.20
N SER A 263 -5.99 4.08 -1.11
CA SER A 263 -5.84 2.80 -1.79
C SER A 263 -5.93 2.96 -3.31
N ALA A 264 -6.92 3.71 -3.79
CA ALA A 264 -7.07 4.01 -5.21
C ALA A 264 -5.87 4.79 -5.78
N GLN A 265 -5.36 5.76 -5.03
CA GLN A 265 -4.17 6.51 -5.41
C GLN A 265 -2.92 5.62 -5.47
N ASN A 266 -2.74 4.70 -4.51
CA ASN A 266 -1.65 3.74 -4.57
C ASN A 266 -1.78 2.82 -5.78
N GLY A 267 -2.98 2.34 -6.11
CA GLY A 267 -3.20 1.53 -7.31
C GLY A 267 -2.76 2.24 -8.59
N GLN A 268 -3.14 3.52 -8.74
CA GLN A 268 -2.70 4.36 -9.85
C GLN A 268 -1.19 4.57 -9.85
N TYR A 269 -0.63 4.96 -8.72
CA TYR A 269 0.78 5.34 -8.63
C TYR A 269 1.71 4.14 -8.81
N TRP A 270 1.37 3.00 -8.21
CA TRP A 270 2.09 1.75 -8.42
C TRP A 270 1.98 1.24 -9.85
N HIS A 271 0.86 1.45 -10.54
CA HIS A 271 0.76 1.09 -11.95
C HIS A 271 1.68 1.96 -12.83
N ASN A 272 1.64 3.27 -12.61
CA ASN A 272 2.26 4.25 -13.48
C ASN A 272 3.77 4.41 -13.22
N GLU A 273 4.17 4.35 -11.95
CA GLU A 273 5.51 4.70 -11.48
C GLU A 273 6.26 3.52 -10.85
N PHE A 274 5.86 2.28 -11.19
CA PHE A 274 6.44 1.08 -10.58
C PHE A 274 7.97 1.03 -10.74
N ALA A 275 8.44 1.09 -11.98
CA ALA A 275 9.86 0.94 -12.27
C ALA A 275 10.65 2.24 -12.04
N SER A 276 10.02 3.40 -12.22
CA SER A 276 10.65 4.71 -12.07
C SER A 276 10.85 5.10 -10.60
N SER A 277 9.91 4.74 -9.73
CA SER A 277 9.86 5.25 -8.35
C SER A 277 9.78 4.14 -7.30
N ILE A 278 8.82 3.20 -7.43
CA ILE A 278 8.58 2.16 -6.41
C ILE A 278 9.77 1.21 -6.26
N VAL A 279 10.28 0.67 -7.37
CA VAL A 279 11.41 -0.27 -7.34
C VAL A 279 12.68 0.39 -6.77
N PRO A 280 13.10 1.60 -7.20
CA PRO A 280 14.22 2.30 -6.58
C PRO A 280 14.05 2.59 -5.09
N ALA A 281 12.87 3.06 -4.66
CA ALA A 281 12.59 3.35 -3.25
C ALA A 281 12.63 2.07 -2.39
N SER A 282 12.03 0.99 -2.88
CA SER A 282 12.08 -0.32 -2.22
C SER A 282 13.51 -0.82 -2.07
N ARG A 283 14.30 -0.75 -3.14
CA ARG A 283 15.72 -1.13 -3.09
C ARG A 283 16.49 -0.30 -2.06
N GLN A 284 16.35 1.04 -2.11
CA GLN A 284 17.03 1.93 -1.17
C GLN A 284 16.67 1.60 0.29
N LEU A 285 15.38 1.42 0.58
CA LEU A 285 14.90 1.07 1.91
C LEU A 285 15.49 -0.25 2.39
N ARG A 286 15.36 -1.30 1.58
CA ARG A 286 15.80 -2.66 1.95
C ARG A 286 17.32 -2.71 2.13
N ASP A 287 18.10 -2.14 1.20
CA ASP A 287 19.56 -2.10 1.29
C ASP A 287 20.03 -1.32 2.52
N TYR A 288 19.39 -0.20 2.83
CA TYR A 288 19.69 0.59 4.01
C TYR A 288 19.43 -0.20 5.30
N LEU A 289 18.25 -0.84 5.42
CA LEU A 289 17.90 -1.64 6.57
C LEU A 289 18.88 -2.82 6.74
N VAL A 290 19.18 -3.55 5.67
CA VAL A 290 20.16 -4.65 5.69
C VAL A 290 21.54 -4.19 6.15
N SER A 291 22.02 -3.06 5.63
CA SER A 291 23.31 -2.47 6.04
C SER A 291 23.34 -2.15 7.54
N ARG A 292 22.27 -1.55 8.07
CA ARG A 292 22.14 -1.26 9.50
C ARG A 292 22.07 -2.52 10.35
N CYS A 293 21.29 -3.51 9.91
CA CYS A 293 21.20 -4.80 10.57
C CYS A 293 22.55 -5.53 10.61
N ALA A 294 23.32 -5.49 9.52
CA ALA A 294 24.64 -6.11 9.46
C ALA A 294 25.62 -5.42 10.42
N ALA A 295 25.61 -4.08 10.46
CA ALA A 295 26.44 -3.29 11.36
C ALA A 295 26.15 -3.58 12.84
N ASP A 296 24.88 -3.77 13.19
CA ASP A 296 24.44 -4.02 14.57
C ASP A 296 24.37 -5.52 14.93
N GLY A 297 24.82 -6.42 14.04
CA GLY A 297 24.88 -7.86 14.30
C GLY A 297 23.55 -8.61 14.23
N HIS A 298 22.55 -8.04 13.55
CA HIS A 298 21.23 -8.66 13.32
C HIS A 298 21.15 -9.51 12.05
N GLY A 299 22.26 -9.67 11.32
CA GLY A 299 22.35 -10.49 10.10
C GLY A 299 22.52 -9.66 8.83
N THR A 300 22.87 -10.33 7.73
CA THR A 300 23.24 -9.70 6.45
C THR A 300 22.13 -9.77 5.39
N THR A 301 20.94 -10.18 5.79
CA THR A 301 19.72 -10.21 4.97
C THR A 301 18.56 -9.64 5.79
N LEU A 302 17.56 -9.07 5.11
CA LEU A 302 16.37 -8.51 5.75
C LEU A 302 15.58 -9.61 6.44
N VAL A 303 15.49 -10.80 5.84
CA VAL A 303 14.85 -11.98 6.45
C VAL A 303 15.54 -12.34 7.77
N ALA A 304 16.88 -12.42 7.78
CA ALA A 304 17.63 -12.68 9.00
C ALA A 304 17.44 -11.55 10.01
N CYS A 305 17.41 -10.29 9.56
CA CYS A 305 17.18 -9.16 10.44
C CYS A 305 15.80 -9.20 11.09
N ILE A 306 14.73 -9.42 10.32
CA ILE A 306 13.36 -9.56 10.82
C ILE A 306 13.28 -10.72 11.83
N ALA A 307 13.89 -11.87 11.53
CA ALA A 307 13.91 -13.02 12.42
C ALA A 307 14.67 -12.73 13.73
N ASN A 308 15.88 -12.18 13.63
CA ASN A 308 16.75 -11.92 14.79
C ASN A 308 16.23 -10.80 15.69
N THR A 309 15.58 -9.79 15.10
CA THR A 309 14.90 -8.71 15.84
C THR A 309 13.49 -9.08 16.28
N LYS A 310 12.94 -10.19 15.78
CA LYS A 310 11.55 -10.62 15.97
C LYS A 310 10.53 -9.58 15.49
N ALA A 311 10.85 -8.85 14.43
CA ALA A 311 10.04 -7.73 13.93
C ALA A 311 8.65 -8.11 13.40
N SER A 312 8.44 -9.38 13.04
CA SER A 312 7.11 -9.91 12.68
C SER A 312 6.29 -10.38 13.89
N GLY A 313 6.84 -10.28 15.11
CA GLY A 313 6.20 -10.75 16.34
C GLY A 313 6.54 -9.84 17.52
N SER A 314 7.07 -10.42 18.60
CA SER A 314 7.28 -9.73 19.88
C SER A 314 8.27 -8.55 19.85
N GLY A 315 9.07 -8.42 18.79
CA GLY A 315 9.99 -7.29 18.58
C GLY A 315 9.54 -6.37 17.45
N GLY A 316 8.30 -6.52 16.98
CA GLY A 316 7.66 -5.72 15.95
C GLY A 316 6.88 -4.54 16.49
N TYR A 317 5.99 -4.00 15.64
CA TYR A 317 4.98 -3.05 16.07
C TYR A 317 4.06 -3.68 17.12
N THR A 318 3.85 -2.96 18.22
CA THR A 318 2.90 -3.33 19.26
C THR A 318 2.05 -2.12 19.64
N ASN A 319 0.81 -2.39 20.04
CA ASN A 319 -0.08 -1.36 20.57
C ASN A 319 -1.07 -1.98 21.55
N ASP A 320 -1.05 -1.49 22.78
CA ASP A 320 -1.92 -1.96 23.86
C ASP A 320 -3.22 -1.14 23.97
N PHE A 321 -3.36 -0.07 23.17
CA PHE A 321 -4.58 0.74 23.18
C PHE A 321 -5.76 -0.05 22.61
N LEU A 322 -6.81 -0.19 23.43
CA LEU A 322 -8.06 -0.84 23.06
C LEU A 322 -9.18 0.19 22.97
N ASP A 323 -10.10 -0.03 22.05
CA ASP A 323 -11.32 0.75 21.91
C ASP A 323 -12.48 -0.14 21.40
N PRO A 324 -13.68 0.41 21.13
CA PRO A 324 -14.81 -0.39 20.67
C PRO A 324 -14.58 -1.19 19.37
N VAL A 325 -13.55 -0.87 18.59
CA VAL A 325 -13.22 -1.54 17.31
C VAL A 325 -12.00 -2.45 17.47
N ALA A 326 -10.90 -1.93 18.03
CA ALA A 326 -9.71 -2.72 18.35
C ALA A 326 -9.85 -3.31 19.77
N THR A 327 -10.45 -4.50 19.84
CA THR A 327 -10.78 -5.17 21.12
C THR A 327 -9.68 -6.10 21.65
N GLU A 328 -8.58 -6.23 20.92
CA GLU A 328 -7.37 -6.94 21.32
C GLU A 328 -6.12 -6.09 21.00
N PRO A 329 -5.03 -6.25 21.77
CA PRO A 329 -3.80 -5.52 21.49
C PRO A 329 -3.12 -6.07 20.23
N VAL A 330 -2.35 -5.22 19.55
CA VAL A 330 -1.42 -5.69 18.52
C VAL A 330 -0.17 -6.19 19.23
N ALA A 331 0.04 -7.50 19.22
CA ALA A 331 1.18 -8.15 19.88
C ALA A 331 2.04 -8.99 18.91
N ASP A 332 1.46 -9.36 17.77
CA ASP A 332 2.07 -10.23 16.77
C ASP A 332 1.43 -10.04 15.39
N GLN A 333 1.89 -10.81 14.40
CA GLN A 333 1.37 -10.77 13.03
C GLN A 333 -0.14 -11.07 12.95
N ALA A 334 -0.63 -12.01 13.76
CA ALA A 334 -2.01 -12.47 13.67
C ALA A 334 -2.98 -11.43 14.24
N SER A 335 -2.66 -10.86 15.42
CA SER A 335 -3.40 -9.74 16.02
C SER A 335 -3.33 -8.49 15.15
N ALA A 336 -2.19 -8.21 14.50
CA ALA A 336 -2.08 -7.10 13.55
C ALA A 336 -3.09 -7.22 12.38
N VAL A 337 -3.22 -8.41 11.78
CA VAL A 337 -4.23 -8.67 10.74
C VAL A 337 -5.64 -8.50 11.26
N ARG A 338 -5.96 -9.05 12.45
CA ARG A 338 -7.31 -8.97 13.02
C ARG A 338 -7.72 -7.54 13.37
N VAL A 339 -6.85 -6.78 14.03
CA VAL A 339 -7.08 -5.36 14.35
C VAL A 339 -7.26 -4.53 13.07
N TYR A 340 -6.38 -4.72 12.08
CA TYR A 340 -6.54 -4.03 10.79
C TYR A 340 -7.88 -4.38 10.13
N THR A 341 -8.25 -5.67 10.14
CA THR A 341 -9.52 -6.15 9.55
C THR A 341 -10.73 -5.53 10.23
N ALA A 342 -10.73 -5.42 11.56
CA ALA A 342 -11.80 -4.76 12.32
C ALA A 342 -11.93 -3.27 11.94
N ARG A 343 -10.81 -2.58 11.70
CA ARG A 343 -10.76 -1.17 11.26
C ARG A 343 -11.20 -0.94 9.82
N LEU A 344 -11.34 -1.99 9.00
CA LEU A 344 -11.85 -1.80 7.64
C LEU A 344 -13.32 -1.36 7.62
N THR A 345 -14.08 -1.76 8.65
CA THR A 345 -15.54 -1.52 8.76
C THR A 345 -15.95 -0.81 10.04
N TYR A 346 -15.06 -0.58 11.01
CA TYR A 346 -15.38 0.15 12.26
C TYR A 346 -16.64 -0.36 12.97
N THR A 347 -16.85 -1.67 13.01
CA THR A 347 -18.05 -2.31 13.60
C THR A 347 -19.39 -1.94 12.98
N PHE A 348 -19.42 -1.18 11.88
CA PHE A 348 -20.66 -0.93 11.14
C PHE A 348 -21.26 -2.26 10.68
N PRO A 349 -22.59 -2.44 10.84
CA PRO A 349 -23.25 -3.66 10.43
C PRO A 349 -23.17 -3.83 8.91
N GLN A 350 -23.04 -5.08 8.48
CA GLN A 350 -23.20 -5.43 7.08
C GLN A 350 -24.69 -5.43 6.72
N ASP A 351 -25.06 -4.77 5.62
CA ASP A 351 -26.36 -5.01 5.00
C ASP A 351 -26.33 -6.39 4.32
N THR A 352 -26.89 -7.38 5.02
CA THR A 352 -26.97 -8.76 4.55
C THR A 352 -27.84 -8.95 3.30
N ALA A 353 -28.68 -7.97 2.92
CA ALA A 353 -29.38 -8.01 1.64
C ALA A 353 -28.45 -7.66 0.45
N GLN A 354 -27.30 -7.05 0.75
CA GLN A 354 -26.28 -6.64 -0.22
C GLN A 354 -24.98 -7.44 -0.09
N SER A 355 -24.96 -8.50 0.72
CA SER A 355 -23.81 -9.39 0.88
C SER A 355 -23.65 -10.35 -0.29
N GLY A 356 -22.47 -10.96 -0.43
CA GLY A 356 -22.20 -11.97 -1.45
C GLY A 356 -22.00 -11.44 -2.88
N ALA A 357 -21.91 -10.11 -3.08
CA ALA A 357 -21.58 -9.56 -4.38
C ALA A 357 -20.12 -9.89 -4.74
N ASP A 358 -19.92 -10.36 -5.97
CA ASP A 358 -18.59 -10.72 -6.47
C ASP A 358 -17.61 -9.56 -6.30
N PHE A 359 -16.42 -9.88 -5.79
CA PHE A 359 -15.32 -8.93 -5.76
C PHE A 359 -14.63 -8.90 -7.12
N VAL A 360 -14.57 -7.70 -7.71
CA VAL A 360 -13.74 -7.38 -8.86
C VAL A 360 -12.60 -6.50 -8.35
N ALA A 361 -11.36 -6.92 -8.57
CA ALA A 361 -10.21 -6.12 -8.19
C ALA A 361 -10.19 -4.83 -9.03
N PRO A 362 -10.20 -3.64 -8.41
CA PRO A 362 -10.11 -2.40 -9.17
C PRO A 362 -8.78 -2.33 -9.90
N ARG A 363 -8.80 -1.65 -11.05
CA ARG A 363 -7.62 -1.48 -11.90
C ARG A 363 -6.49 -0.79 -11.12
N GLY A 364 -5.27 -1.34 -11.20
CA GLY A 364 -4.12 -0.87 -10.43
C GLY A 364 -3.94 -1.56 -9.07
N ALA A 365 -4.97 -2.21 -8.51
CA ALA A 365 -4.86 -2.84 -7.19
C ALA A 365 -3.85 -4.00 -7.17
N ALA A 366 -3.84 -4.82 -8.22
CA ALA A 366 -2.87 -5.90 -8.37
C ALA A 366 -1.44 -5.39 -8.53
N ASP A 367 -1.23 -4.12 -8.92
CA ASP A 367 0.10 -3.56 -9.08
C ASP A 367 0.80 -3.33 -7.74
N VAL A 368 0.05 -3.06 -6.68
CA VAL A 368 0.56 -2.94 -5.30
C VAL A 368 1.15 -4.26 -4.78
N LEU A 369 0.70 -5.40 -5.33
CA LEU A 369 1.17 -6.74 -4.95
C LEU A 369 2.42 -7.20 -5.73
N ARG A 370 2.92 -6.42 -6.69
CA ARG A 370 4.01 -6.84 -7.59
C ARG A 370 5.33 -7.13 -6.89
N LEU A 371 5.65 -6.42 -5.81
CA LEU A 371 6.85 -6.71 -5.02
C LEU A 371 6.65 -7.91 -4.09
N ALA A 372 5.42 -8.17 -3.66
CA ALA A 372 5.10 -9.34 -2.83
C ALA A 372 5.10 -10.64 -3.64
N TYR A 373 4.63 -10.59 -4.90
CA TYR A 373 4.52 -11.74 -5.80
C TYR A 373 5.00 -11.38 -7.22
N PRO A 374 6.30 -11.11 -7.40
CA PRO A 374 6.88 -10.63 -8.66
C PRO A 374 6.77 -11.63 -9.82
N GLU A 375 6.66 -12.91 -9.49
CA GLU A 375 6.53 -14.01 -10.43
C GLU A 375 5.09 -14.22 -10.92
N LEU A 376 4.08 -13.79 -10.16
CA LEU A 376 2.68 -14.02 -10.52
C LEU A 376 2.24 -13.10 -11.67
N HIS A 377 1.20 -13.56 -12.37
CA HIS A 377 0.45 -12.79 -13.36
C HIS A 377 -0.56 -11.85 -12.68
N ALA A 378 -1.01 -10.83 -13.40
CA ALA A 378 -1.94 -9.83 -12.86
C ALA A 378 -3.27 -10.45 -12.39
N ASP A 379 -3.80 -11.42 -13.11
CA ASP A 379 -5.01 -12.16 -12.77
C ASP A 379 -4.83 -13.06 -11.54
N GLN A 380 -3.67 -13.70 -11.37
CA GLN A 380 -3.33 -14.42 -10.15
C GLN A 380 -3.27 -13.46 -8.94
N ARG A 381 -2.67 -12.26 -9.08
CA ARG A 381 -2.71 -11.24 -8.02
C ARG A 381 -4.12 -10.72 -7.75
N ASN A 382 -4.96 -10.58 -8.78
CA ASN A 382 -6.38 -10.26 -8.60
C ASN A 382 -7.12 -11.36 -7.81
N ALA A 383 -6.78 -12.63 -8.02
CA ALA A 383 -7.34 -13.73 -7.26
C ALA A 383 -6.93 -13.70 -5.77
N ILE A 384 -5.72 -13.25 -5.45
CA ILE A 384 -5.30 -13.00 -4.05
C ILE A 384 -6.16 -11.88 -3.43
N LEU A 385 -6.34 -10.77 -4.14
CA LEU A 385 -7.20 -9.67 -3.69
C LEU A 385 -8.63 -10.15 -3.46
N LYS A 386 -9.19 -10.96 -4.38
CA LYS A 386 -10.52 -11.57 -4.24
C LYS A 386 -10.61 -12.48 -3.02
N ALA A 387 -9.64 -13.35 -2.80
CA ALA A 387 -9.63 -14.30 -1.70
C ALA A 387 -9.46 -13.64 -0.32
N THR A 388 -8.94 -12.41 -0.26
CA THR A 388 -8.65 -11.69 0.98
C THR A 388 -9.57 -10.50 1.23
N ALA A 389 -10.41 -10.12 0.25
CA ALA A 389 -11.34 -9.02 0.36
C ALA A 389 -12.44 -9.27 1.41
N LEU A 390 -12.95 -8.18 1.96
CA LEU A 390 -14.22 -8.20 2.69
C LEU A 390 -15.38 -8.57 1.75
N ASP A 391 -16.43 -9.09 2.33
CA ASP A 391 -17.71 -9.23 1.64
C ASP A 391 -18.35 -7.85 1.34
N SER A 392 -19.33 -7.79 0.43
CA SER A 392 -20.06 -6.57 0.09
C SER A 392 -21.11 -6.20 1.16
N GLY A 393 -21.72 -5.01 1.07
CA GLY A 393 -22.79 -4.61 1.98
C GLY A 393 -22.34 -3.80 3.21
N TYR A 394 -21.05 -3.52 3.37
CA TYR A 394 -20.56 -2.59 4.40
C TYR A 394 -20.60 -1.13 3.91
N PRO A 395 -20.64 -0.12 4.79
CA PRO A 395 -20.66 1.28 4.35
C PRO A 395 -19.56 1.64 3.35
N LEU A 396 -19.94 2.48 2.37
CA LEU A 396 -19.11 2.99 1.27
C LEU A 396 -18.69 1.94 0.23
N TRP A 397 -19.24 0.73 0.25
CA TRP A 397 -18.79 -0.33 -0.65
C TRP A 397 -19.19 -0.12 -2.12
N GLN A 398 -20.36 0.47 -2.41
CA GLN A 398 -20.94 0.49 -3.76
C GLN A 398 -20.19 1.44 -4.68
N SER A 399 -19.96 2.68 -4.24
CA SER A 399 -19.24 3.68 -5.05
C SER A 399 -17.74 3.44 -5.11
N SER A 400 -17.18 2.67 -4.16
CA SER A 400 -15.73 2.53 -3.99
C SER A 400 -15.02 1.68 -5.05
N ASP A 401 -15.72 1.13 -6.05
CA ASP A 401 -15.12 0.28 -7.08
C ASP A 401 -14.31 -0.91 -6.50
N GLY A 402 -14.73 -1.43 -5.33
CA GLY A 402 -14.04 -2.50 -4.63
C GLY A 402 -12.88 -2.06 -3.72
N TRP A 403 -12.40 -0.81 -3.79
CA TRP A 403 -11.32 -0.30 -2.94
C TRP A 403 -11.65 -0.37 -1.44
N GLN A 404 -12.92 -0.19 -1.07
CA GLN A 404 -13.36 -0.33 0.32
C GLN A 404 -13.11 -1.75 0.85
N ARG A 405 -13.23 -2.76 -0.01
CA ARG A 405 -13.21 -4.18 0.39
C ARG A 405 -11.81 -4.76 0.51
N ILE A 406 -10.78 -4.10 -0.03
CA ILE A 406 -9.41 -4.65 -0.02
C ILE A 406 -8.84 -4.71 1.40
N ASN A 407 -8.34 -5.89 1.77
CA ASN A 407 -7.59 -6.11 2.99
C ASN A 407 -6.08 -6.25 2.70
N TRP A 408 -5.36 -5.13 2.71
CA TRP A 408 -3.92 -5.09 2.38
C TRP A 408 -3.06 -5.94 3.32
N ALA A 409 -3.39 -5.97 4.63
CA ALA A 409 -2.65 -6.78 5.62
C ALA A 409 -2.70 -8.28 5.29
N LYS A 410 -3.84 -8.77 4.78
CA LYS A 410 -3.99 -10.14 4.31
C LYS A 410 -3.32 -10.36 2.96
N ALA A 411 -3.57 -9.48 1.99
CA ALA A 411 -3.15 -9.68 0.60
C ALA A 411 -1.63 -9.65 0.41
N LEU A 412 -0.93 -8.70 1.04
CA LEU A 412 0.50 -8.45 0.80
C LEU A 412 1.45 -9.48 1.44
N CYS A 413 0.98 -10.29 2.39
CA CYS A 413 1.82 -11.21 3.17
C CYS A 413 1.32 -12.66 3.14
N ALA A 414 0.42 -13.01 2.20
CA ALA A 414 -0.19 -14.34 2.15
C ALA A 414 0.76 -15.41 1.57
N ARG A 415 0.48 -16.68 1.92
CA ARG A 415 0.98 -17.83 1.15
C ARG A 415 -0.07 -18.23 0.13
N VAL A 416 0.33 -18.29 -1.14
CA VAL A 416 -0.54 -18.54 -2.28
C VAL A 416 -0.18 -19.89 -2.88
N THR A 417 -1.14 -20.77 -3.09
CA THR A 417 -0.93 -22.07 -3.75
C THR A 417 -1.57 -22.06 -5.13
N LEU A 418 -0.78 -22.36 -6.15
CA LEU A 418 -1.28 -22.55 -7.51
C LEU A 418 -1.66 -24.02 -7.74
N ASP A 419 -2.72 -24.24 -8.51
CA ASP A 419 -3.01 -25.56 -9.07
C ASP A 419 -2.18 -25.85 -10.33
N LYS A 420 -2.43 -27.01 -10.95
CA LYS A 420 -1.72 -27.45 -12.18
C LYS A 420 -2.05 -26.61 -13.42
N HIS A 421 -3.08 -25.76 -13.35
CA HIS A 421 -3.50 -24.86 -14.42
C HIS A 421 -2.96 -23.45 -14.24
N GLY A 422 -2.24 -23.17 -13.13
CA GLY A 422 -1.74 -21.84 -12.81
C GLY A 422 -2.75 -20.99 -12.03
N ASP A 423 -3.93 -21.53 -11.72
CA ASP A 423 -4.96 -20.78 -11.00
C ASP A 423 -4.67 -20.77 -9.48
N VAL A 424 -5.00 -19.66 -8.82
CA VAL A 424 -4.90 -19.54 -7.36
C VAL A 424 -5.93 -20.44 -6.70
N ALA A 425 -5.48 -21.55 -6.14
CA ALA A 425 -6.33 -22.57 -5.50
C ALA A 425 -6.48 -22.37 -3.99
N LYS A 426 -5.49 -21.75 -3.34
CA LYS A 426 -5.52 -21.49 -1.89
C LYS A 426 -4.75 -20.22 -1.54
N VAL A 427 -5.28 -19.44 -0.62
CA VAL A 427 -4.61 -18.30 0.01
C VAL A 427 -4.65 -18.48 1.53
N GLU A 428 -3.49 -18.53 2.16
CA GLU A 428 -3.34 -18.63 3.62
C GLU A 428 -2.84 -17.29 4.17
N THR A 429 -3.51 -16.75 5.18
CA THR A 429 -3.24 -15.41 5.73
C THR A 429 -2.65 -15.48 7.14
N ALA A 430 -1.98 -14.40 7.55
CA ALA A 430 -1.22 -14.39 8.80
C ALA A 430 -2.06 -14.45 10.09
N ASP A 431 -3.37 -14.21 10.01
CA ASP A 431 -4.33 -14.48 11.10
C ASP A 431 -4.66 -15.97 11.28
N GLN A 432 -4.30 -16.82 10.32
CA GLN A 432 -4.60 -18.26 10.32
C GLN A 432 -3.36 -19.13 10.48
N VAL A 433 -2.24 -18.70 9.89
CA VAL A 433 -0.97 -19.45 9.90
C VAL A 433 0.21 -18.50 10.10
N ALA A 434 1.30 -18.99 10.69
CA ALA A 434 2.52 -18.20 10.79
C ALA A 434 3.22 -18.05 9.43
N LEU A 435 3.52 -16.81 9.03
CA LEU A 435 4.12 -16.48 7.74
C LEU A 435 5.37 -15.63 7.93
N ALA A 436 6.48 -16.05 7.31
CA ALA A 436 7.72 -15.27 7.29
C ALA A 436 7.69 -14.11 6.27
N GLY A 437 6.68 -14.09 5.41
CA GLY A 437 6.50 -13.17 4.30
C GLY A 437 5.61 -13.77 3.20
N PRO A 438 5.35 -13.02 2.11
CA PRO A 438 4.62 -13.55 0.96
C PRO A 438 5.37 -14.73 0.33
N SER A 439 4.62 -15.72 -0.17
CA SER A 439 5.22 -16.88 -0.83
C SER A 439 4.26 -17.57 -1.80
N VAL A 440 4.82 -18.18 -2.86
CA VAL A 440 4.06 -18.97 -3.84
C VAL A 440 4.44 -20.45 -3.75
N VAL A 441 3.45 -21.30 -3.51
CA VAL A 441 3.54 -22.76 -3.56
C VAL A 441 3.15 -23.23 -4.95
N ASN A 442 3.91 -24.18 -5.49
CA ASN A 442 3.82 -24.66 -6.86
C ASN A 442 4.13 -23.60 -7.93
N ALA A 443 5.14 -22.77 -7.69
CA ALA A 443 5.59 -21.73 -8.63
C ALA A 443 5.92 -22.27 -10.04
N GLN A 444 6.20 -23.57 -10.20
CA GLN A 444 6.37 -24.19 -11.51
C GLN A 444 5.12 -24.14 -12.42
N TYR A 445 3.93 -23.89 -11.86
CA TYR A 445 2.68 -23.77 -12.63
C TYR A 445 2.28 -22.33 -12.94
N ILE A 446 3.09 -21.33 -12.60
CA ILE A 446 2.77 -19.91 -12.83
C ILE A 446 2.37 -19.64 -14.27
N ASP A 447 3.11 -20.17 -15.23
CA ASP A 447 2.87 -19.98 -16.66
C ASP A 447 2.01 -21.11 -17.28
N ALA A 448 1.45 -22.01 -16.47
CA ALA A 448 0.47 -22.96 -16.97
C ALA A 448 -0.84 -22.23 -17.30
N GLY A 449 -1.58 -22.67 -18.31
CA GLY A 449 -2.84 -22.02 -18.68
C GLY A 449 -2.70 -20.76 -19.53
N ASN A 450 -3.77 -19.98 -19.62
CA ASN A 450 -3.85 -18.76 -20.42
C ASN A 450 -3.85 -17.53 -19.50
N HIS A 451 -2.72 -17.23 -18.88
CA HIS A 451 -2.54 -16.01 -18.11
C HIS A 451 -1.96 -14.88 -18.99
N PRO A 452 -2.21 -13.60 -18.67
CA PRO A 452 -1.44 -12.48 -19.21
C PRO A 452 0.07 -12.69 -18.99
N ALA A 453 0.96 -11.93 -19.63
CA ALA A 453 2.39 -12.04 -19.32
C ALA A 453 2.66 -11.58 -17.88
N SER A 454 3.52 -12.30 -17.15
CA SER A 454 3.90 -11.90 -15.79
C SER A 454 4.75 -10.65 -15.87
N ASP A 455 4.75 -9.84 -14.81
CA ASP A 455 5.56 -8.62 -14.81
C ASP A 455 7.06 -8.94 -14.87
N SER A 456 7.48 -10.10 -14.37
CA SER A 456 8.84 -10.61 -14.58
C SER A 456 9.20 -10.74 -16.08
N LEU A 457 8.22 -11.00 -16.95
CA LEU A 457 8.37 -11.14 -18.39
C LEU A 457 7.94 -9.88 -19.18
N ALA A 458 7.19 -8.95 -18.58
CA ALA A 458 6.50 -7.85 -19.27
C ALA A 458 7.30 -6.53 -19.45
N GLY A 459 8.63 -6.54 -19.32
CA GLY A 459 9.46 -5.37 -19.68
C GLY A 459 9.42 -4.22 -18.67
N GLU A 460 9.10 -2.98 -19.10
CA GLU A 460 9.22 -1.72 -18.31
C GLU A 460 8.45 -1.72 -16.97
N ASN A 461 7.58 -2.71 -16.76
CA ASN A 461 6.84 -2.96 -15.53
C ASN A 461 7.44 -4.11 -14.67
N SER A 462 8.69 -4.51 -14.89
CA SER A 462 9.23 -5.67 -14.20
C SER A 462 9.77 -5.39 -12.80
N ALA A 463 9.47 -6.28 -11.85
CA ALA A 463 9.98 -6.26 -10.47
C ALA A 463 11.43 -6.78 -10.32
N ILE A 464 12.10 -7.15 -11.43
CA ILE A 464 13.42 -7.83 -11.46
C ILE A 464 14.56 -7.04 -10.75
N ALA A 465 14.30 -5.80 -10.33
CA ALA A 465 15.28 -4.91 -9.73
C ALA A 465 15.12 -4.63 -8.20
N ALA A 466 14.23 -5.27 -7.44
CA ALA A 466 13.91 -4.85 -6.06
C ALA A 466 14.90 -5.23 -4.92
N GLY A 467 16.19 -5.48 -5.20
CA GLY A 467 17.23 -5.71 -4.19
C GLY A 467 17.52 -7.20 -3.88
N PRO A 468 18.61 -7.51 -3.15
CA PRO A 468 19.17 -8.86 -3.05
C PRO A 468 18.30 -9.85 -2.28
N ASP A 469 17.48 -9.44 -1.32
CA ASP A 469 16.73 -10.39 -0.46
C ASP A 469 15.41 -10.88 -1.03
N LEU A 470 14.69 -10.07 -1.81
CA LEU A 470 13.54 -10.57 -2.57
C LEU A 470 14.05 -11.64 -3.56
N ALA A 471 15.15 -11.36 -4.28
CA ALA A 471 15.77 -12.35 -5.16
C ALA A 471 16.22 -13.63 -4.43
N THR A 472 16.67 -13.54 -3.18
CA THR A 472 17.14 -14.71 -2.39
C THR A 472 15.99 -15.55 -1.81
N LEU A 473 14.88 -14.92 -1.39
CA LEU A 473 13.63 -15.63 -1.03
C LEU A 473 13.07 -16.43 -2.21
N HIS A 474 13.08 -15.85 -3.41
CA HIS A 474 12.51 -16.47 -4.61
C HIS A 474 13.47 -17.47 -5.30
N ALA A 475 14.80 -17.31 -5.17
CA ALA A 475 15.77 -18.26 -5.73
C ALA A 475 15.76 -19.63 -5.02
N VAL A 476 15.44 -19.66 -3.72
CA VAL A 476 15.30 -20.90 -2.93
C VAL A 476 14.03 -21.69 -3.32
N GLN A 477 13.07 -21.06 -4.01
CA GLN A 477 11.80 -21.67 -4.42
C GLN A 477 11.78 -22.19 -5.86
N ARG A 478 12.86 -22.01 -6.64
CA ARG A 478 13.02 -22.68 -7.95
C ARG A 478 13.56 -24.09 -7.74
N PRO A 479 12.80 -25.18 -7.97
CA PRO A 479 13.44 -26.47 -8.16
C PRO A 479 14.31 -26.36 -9.41
N ALA A 480 15.62 -26.50 -9.23
CA ALA A 480 16.59 -26.52 -10.32
C ALA A 480 16.30 -27.73 -11.23
N LEU A 481 15.61 -27.49 -12.34
CA LEU A 481 15.51 -28.43 -13.46
C LEU A 481 15.88 -27.71 -14.76
N ILE A 482 17.14 -27.31 -14.86
CA ILE A 482 17.79 -27.15 -16.17
C ILE A 482 19.15 -27.84 -16.08
N SER A 483 19.13 -29.14 -16.32
CA SER A 483 20.30 -29.90 -16.77
C SER A 483 19.77 -31.16 -17.46
N VAL A 484 20.37 -31.47 -18.61
CA VAL A 484 20.15 -32.65 -19.46
C VAL A 484 19.08 -32.50 -20.56
N ALA A 485 19.48 -31.80 -21.62
CA ALA A 485 19.34 -32.20 -23.03
C ALA A 485 19.88 -31.02 -23.84
N ILE A 486 21.15 -31.03 -24.27
CA ILE A 486 21.57 -31.43 -25.61
C ILE A 486 23.09 -31.61 -25.53
N GLY A 487 23.57 -32.82 -25.76
CA GLY A 487 25.01 -33.08 -25.64
C GLY A 487 25.45 -34.47 -26.07
N THR A 488 24.79 -35.10 -27.03
CA THR A 488 25.32 -36.29 -27.73
C THR A 488 24.76 -36.38 -29.14
N ALA A 489 25.37 -35.66 -30.07
CA ALA A 489 25.47 -36.11 -31.46
C ALA A 489 26.65 -35.40 -32.13
N VAL A 490 27.53 -36.22 -32.72
CA VAL A 490 28.57 -35.86 -33.69
C VAL A 490 29.85 -35.25 -33.10
N ILE A 491 30.88 -36.09 -32.92
CA ILE A 491 32.16 -36.04 -33.64
C ILE A 491 32.86 -37.39 -33.38
N ALA A 492 32.81 -38.25 -34.39
CA ALA A 492 33.76 -39.35 -34.55
C ALA A 492 34.28 -39.21 -35.97
N ILE A 493 35.52 -38.75 -36.12
CA ILE A 493 36.46 -39.01 -37.24
C ILE A 493 37.76 -38.24 -36.94
N ILE A 494 38.88 -38.87 -37.29
CA ILE A 494 40.29 -38.43 -37.29
C ILE A 494 41.09 -38.70 -36.00
N GLY A 495 42.10 -39.57 -36.12
CA GLY A 495 43.34 -39.38 -35.35
C GLY A 495 44.17 -40.58 -34.90
N GLY A 496 43.95 -41.81 -35.38
CA GLY A 496 44.89 -42.90 -35.12
C GLY A 496 46.15 -42.75 -35.98
N ILE A 497 47.28 -42.37 -35.39
CA ILE A 497 48.68 -42.66 -35.80
C ILE A 497 49.60 -41.90 -34.80
N ARG A 498 50.31 -42.62 -33.90
CA ARG A 498 51.78 -42.70 -33.81
C ARG A 498 52.31 -43.18 -32.44
N THR A 499 53.05 -44.29 -32.54
CA THR A 499 54.31 -44.62 -31.85
C THR A 499 54.31 -44.96 -30.35
N VAL A 500 54.27 -46.27 -30.09
CA VAL A 500 54.89 -46.93 -28.94
C VAL A 500 56.42 -46.86 -29.06
N ARG A 501 57.10 -46.27 -28.06
CA ARG A 501 58.55 -46.36 -27.87
C ARG A 501 58.87 -46.76 -26.41
N ARG A 502 59.01 -48.07 -26.21
CA ARG A 502 60.06 -48.81 -25.46
C ARG A 502 60.86 -48.05 -24.37
N LYS A 503 60.75 -48.50 -23.10
CA LYS A 503 61.84 -48.96 -22.17
C LYS A 503 61.66 -48.55 -20.69
N SER A 504 61.51 -49.55 -19.81
CA SER A 504 62.33 -49.80 -18.59
C SER A 504 61.89 -51.17 -18.03
N LYS A 505 62.68 -52.26 -18.14
CA LYS A 505 63.79 -52.75 -17.31
C LYS A 505 63.52 -52.82 -15.79
N ASN A 506 63.24 -54.05 -15.34
CA ASN A 506 63.77 -54.82 -14.20
C ASN A 506 64.17 -54.11 -12.90
N GLN A 507 63.65 -54.61 -11.76
CA GLN A 507 64.33 -55.49 -10.77
C GLN A 507 63.29 -55.86 -9.66
N LEU A 508 62.96 -57.13 -9.38
CA LEU A 508 63.66 -58.21 -8.64
C LEU A 508 63.66 -58.06 -7.10
N GLN A 509 63.15 -59.12 -6.44
CA GLN A 509 63.31 -59.55 -5.03
C GLN A 509 62.49 -58.74 -3.99
N GLN A 510 61.65 -59.31 -3.11
CA GLN A 510 61.41 -60.68 -2.61
C GLN A 510 59.91 -60.97 -2.50
#